data_AF-A0A3L7ZKL4-F1
#
_entry.id   AF-A0A3L7ZKL4-F1
#
_cell.length_a   1.000
_cell.length_b   1.000
_cell.length_c   1.000
_cell.angle_alpha   90.00
_cell.angle_beta   90.00
_cell.angle_gamma   90.00
#
_symmetry.space_group_name_H-M   'P 1'
#
loop_
_entity.id
_entity.type
_entity.pdbx_description
1 polymer ?
#
loop_
_entity_poly.entity_id
_entity_poly.type
_entity_poly.pdbx_seq_one_letter_code
_entity_poly.pdbx_strand_id
1 'polypeptide(L)'
;MKTVISLFFLLLPLMQGCGFVYEQHLTGNYYLIAVDTKDDMDVCYHRQKDDNAPYTGITGANVYAVGYDDEFILVKAYRALRDSMGVSLQRYDKNTTEYYIIPVNNTQEAWEAQENKFGAFSKKDFEAKRKELGVPDDITFKRL
;
A
#
# COMPACT_ATOMS: atom_id res chain seq x y z
N MET A 1 22.34 -51.67 19.78
CA MET A 1 22.85 -50.93 18.60
C MET A 1 22.45 -49.47 18.77
N LYS A 2 23.39 -48.55 18.61
CA LYS A 2 23.23 -47.12 18.96
C LYS A 2 22.26 -46.45 17.98
N THR A 3 21.26 -45.77 18.52
CA THR A 3 20.32 -44.92 17.79
C THR A 3 21.10 -43.79 17.12
N VAL A 4 21.33 -43.90 15.81
CA VAL A 4 21.83 -42.78 15.01
C VAL A 4 20.63 -41.87 14.78
N ILE A 5 20.39 -40.95 15.72
CA ILE A 5 19.45 -39.85 15.50
C ILE A 5 20.06 -39.02 14.38
N SER A 6 19.52 -39.17 13.18
CA SER A 6 19.95 -38.47 11.98
C SER A 6 19.90 -36.97 12.25
N LEU A 7 21.09 -36.36 12.37
CA LEU A 7 21.31 -34.93 12.60
C LEU A 7 20.99 -34.10 11.34
N PHE A 8 19.97 -34.51 10.58
CA PHE A 8 19.58 -33.89 9.30
C PHE A 8 18.33 -32.99 9.44
N PHE A 9 17.67 -33.01 10.59
CA PHE A 9 16.48 -32.20 10.86
C PHE A 9 16.75 -30.80 11.46
N LEU A 10 18.02 -30.42 11.64
CA LEU A 10 18.42 -29.23 12.42
C LEU A 10 18.93 -28.05 11.57
N LEU A 11 18.76 -28.09 10.24
CA LEU A 11 19.37 -27.13 9.30
C LEU A 11 18.41 -26.50 8.29
N LEU A 12 17.11 -26.41 8.60
CA LEU A 12 16.09 -25.83 7.70
C LEU A 12 15.24 -24.70 8.34
N PRO A 13 15.86 -23.61 8.85
CA PRO A 13 15.13 -22.34 8.82
C PRO A 13 15.99 -21.17 8.32
N LEU A 14 16.79 -21.34 7.25
CA LEU A 14 17.60 -20.24 6.67
C LEU A 14 17.20 -19.84 5.25
N MET A 15 15.96 -20.15 4.85
CA MET A 15 15.36 -19.70 3.57
C MET A 15 14.17 -18.77 3.83
N GLN A 16 14.26 -17.90 4.85
CA GLN A 16 13.35 -16.76 4.95
C GLN A 16 13.98 -15.65 4.10
N GLY A 17 13.53 -15.51 2.86
CA GLY A 17 13.93 -14.39 2.00
C GLY A 17 13.54 -13.04 2.64
N CYS A 18 14.13 -11.94 2.15
CA CYS A 18 13.69 -10.59 2.46
C CYS A 18 12.26 -10.38 1.92
N GLY A 19 11.24 -10.79 2.68
CA GLY A 19 9.83 -10.58 2.36
C GLY A 19 9.28 -9.31 3.01
N PHE A 20 8.10 -8.90 2.57
CA PHE A 20 7.38 -7.80 3.22
C PHE A 20 6.85 -8.21 4.59
N VAL A 21 6.91 -7.30 5.56
CA VAL A 21 6.26 -7.50 6.87
C VAL A 21 4.73 -7.51 6.74
N TYR A 22 4.19 -6.90 5.70
CA TYR A 22 2.78 -6.99 5.35
C TYR A 22 2.58 -7.00 3.84
N GLU A 23 1.74 -7.92 3.39
CA GLU A 23 1.23 -7.95 2.02
C GLU A 23 -0.25 -8.33 2.03
N GLN A 24 -1.08 -7.53 1.37
CA GLN A 24 -2.48 -7.85 1.14
C GLN A 24 -2.90 -7.40 -0.25
N HIS A 25 -3.41 -8.32 -1.06
CA HIS A 25 -4.07 -7.95 -2.30
C HIS A 25 -5.36 -7.15 -2.02
N LEU A 26 -5.57 -6.06 -2.76
CA LEU A 26 -6.80 -5.26 -2.68
C LEU A 26 -7.75 -5.67 -3.81
N THR A 27 -7.42 -5.25 -5.03
CA THR A 27 -8.18 -5.50 -6.25
C THR A 27 -7.25 -5.36 -7.44
N GLY A 28 -7.53 -6.02 -8.56
CA GLY A 28 -6.73 -5.91 -9.78
C GLY A 28 -5.23 -6.07 -9.52
N ASN A 29 -4.43 -5.13 -10.01
CA ASN A 29 -2.98 -5.06 -9.80
C ASN A 29 -2.55 -4.26 -8.56
N TYR A 30 -3.44 -4.03 -7.59
CA TYR A 30 -3.19 -3.17 -6.42
C TYR A 30 -3.10 -3.97 -5.12
N TYR A 31 -2.13 -3.60 -4.29
CA TYR A 31 -1.77 -4.28 -3.05
C TYR A 31 -1.52 -3.27 -1.93
N LEU A 32 -1.70 -3.69 -0.69
CA LEU A 32 -1.10 -3.05 0.47
C LEU A 32 0.21 -3.74 0.79
N ILE A 33 1.30 -2.98 0.82
CA ILE A 33 2.63 -3.49 1.15
C ILE A 33 3.22 -2.68 2.28
N ALA A 34 3.83 -3.35 3.25
CA ALA A 34 4.69 -2.73 4.25
C ALA A 34 6.02 -3.48 4.33
N VAL A 35 7.12 -2.76 4.12
CA VAL A 35 8.45 -3.38 3.94
C VAL A 35 9.03 -3.82 5.29
N ASP A 36 9.29 -2.89 6.20
CA ASP A 36 9.98 -3.17 7.47
C ASP A 36 9.03 -3.07 8.68
N THR A 37 8.07 -2.15 8.63
CA THR A 37 7.12 -1.88 9.71
C THR A 37 5.74 -1.52 9.16
N LYS A 38 4.69 -1.62 9.98
CA LYS A 38 3.35 -1.15 9.59
C LYS A 38 3.30 0.35 9.24
N ASP A 39 4.25 1.15 9.71
CA ASP A 39 4.32 2.57 9.35
C ASP A 39 4.77 2.76 7.88
N ASP A 40 5.36 1.74 7.25
CA ASP A 40 5.76 1.75 5.83
C ASP A 40 4.62 1.39 4.88
N MET A 41 3.43 1.10 5.41
CA MET A 41 2.27 0.66 4.63
C MET A 41 1.94 1.67 3.51
N ASP A 42 1.95 1.21 2.25
CA ASP A 42 1.55 1.97 1.08
C ASP A 42 0.58 1.14 0.23
N VAL A 43 -0.25 1.83 -0.57
CA VAL A 43 -0.92 1.20 -1.70
C VAL A 43 0.08 1.12 -2.85
N CYS A 44 0.38 -0.09 -3.29
CA CYS A 44 1.33 -0.38 -4.34
C CYS A 44 0.64 -0.96 -5.56
N TYR A 45 1.18 -0.66 -6.74
CA TYR A 45 0.85 -1.33 -7.99
C TYR A 45 1.87 -2.43 -8.29
N HIS A 46 1.38 -3.63 -8.63
CA HIS A 46 2.20 -4.76 -9.07
C HIS A 46 1.46 -5.54 -10.16
N ARG A 47 2.10 -5.71 -11.33
CA ARG A 47 1.50 -6.40 -12.48
C ARG A 47 1.52 -7.91 -12.24
N GLN A 48 0.37 -8.48 -11.89
CA GLN A 48 0.23 -9.91 -11.56
C GLN A 48 0.75 -10.89 -12.62
N LYS A 49 0.76 -10.49 -13.89
CA LYS A 49 1.19 -11.36 -15.01
C LYS A 49 2.69 -11.34 -15.26
N ASP A 50 3.43 -10.57 -14.46
CA ASP A 50 4.87 -10.41 -14.56
C ASP A 50 5.45 -10.62 -13.16
N ASP A 51 5.83 -11.87 -12.86
CA ASP A 51 6.35 -12.28 -11.55
C ASP A 51 7.61 -11.48 -11.12
N ASN A 52 8.27 -10.82 -12.07
CA ASN A 52 9.44 -9.98 -11.81
C ASN A 52 9.10 -8.48 -11.69
N ALA A 53 7.83 -8.09 -11.87
CA ALA A 53 7.42 -6.71 -11.74
C ALA A 53 7.63 -6.22 -10.30
N PRO A 54 8.22 -5.04 -10.09
CA PRO A 54 8.34 -4.49 -8.75
C PRO A 54 6.97 -4.06 -8.22
N TYR A 55 6.84 -4.01 -6.90
CA TYR A 55 5.76 -3.28 -6.25
C TYR A 55 6.11 -1.79 -6.26
N THR A 56 5.22 -0.98 -6.82
CA THR A 56 5.44 0.46 -7.00
C THR A 56 4.48 1.25 -6.14
N GLY A 57 5.00 1.95 -5.13
CA GLY A 57 4.20 2.75 -4.20
C GLY A 57 3.48 3.92 -4.87
N ILE A 58 2.24 4.17 -4.48
CA ILE A 58 1.34 5.16 -5.10
C ILE A 58 1.06 6.32 -4.14
N THR A 59 0.65 6.03 -2.90
CA THR A 59 0.19 7.05 -1.95
C THR A 59 1.29 7.56 -1.04
N GLY A 60 2.40 6.84 -0.97
CA GLY A 60 3.39 7.01 0.08
C GLY A 60 3.01 6.22 1.32
N ALA A 61 3.99 6.05 2.20
CA ALA A 61 3.86 5.24 3.42
C ALA A 61 2.85 5.82 4.44
N ASN A 62 2.57 5.02 5.46
CA ASN A 62 1.66 5.27 6.58
C ASN A 62 0.16 5.31 6.22
N VAL A 63 -0.23 4.46 5.26
CA VAL A 63 -1.62 4.10 5.03
C VAL A 63 -2.16 3.33 6.23
N TYR A 64 -3.24 3.83 6.82
CA TYR A 64 -3.85 3.20 8.02
C TYR A 64 -5.30 2.76 7.82
N ALA A 65 -5.93 3.14 6.71
CA ALA A 65 -7.23 2.63 6.31
C ALA A 65 -7.45 2.70 4.80
N VAL A 66 -8.14 1.71 4.26
CA VAL A 66 -8.55 1.66 2.85
C VAL A 66 -9.99 1.20 2.72
N GLY A 67 -10.66 1.63 1.66
CA GLY A 67 -11.93 1.05 1.21
C GLY A 67 -11.87 0.93 -0.31
N TYR A 68 -12.35 -0.16 -0.88
CA TYR A 68 -12.21 -0.40 -2.31
C TYR A 68 -13.32 -1.30 -2.86
N ASP A 69 -13.50 -1.22 -4.18
CA ASP A 69 -14.22 -2.16 -5.03
C ASP A 69 -13.36 -2.46 -6.27
N ASP A 70 -13.97 -2.87 -7.38
CA ASP A 70 -13.24 -3.18 -8.62
C ASP A 70 -12.91 -1.95 -9.48
N GLU A 71 -13.44 -0.77 -9.14
CA GLU A 71 -13.28 0.47 -9.91
C GLU A 71 -12.45 1.53 -9.17
N PHE A 72 -12.51 1.57 -7.84
CA PHE A 72 -11.86 2.59 -7.02
C PHE A 72 -11.24 2.04 -5.75
N ILE A 73 -10.13 2.66 -5.35
CA ILE A 73 -9.51 2.49 -4.03
C ILE A 73 -9.47 3.86 -3.33
N LEU A 74 -10.07 3.92 -2.15
CA LEU A 74 -10.04 5.05 -1.23
C LEU A 74 -8.98 4.80 -0.17
N VAL A 75 -8.13 5.79 0.08
CA VAL A 75 -7.01 5.65 1.03
C VAL A 75 -7.04 6.77 2.06
N LYS A 76 -6.75 6.42 3.32
CA LYS A 76 -6.36 7.35 4.38
C LYS A 76 -4.93 7.07 4.80
N ALA A 77 -4.11 8.11 4.78
CA ALA A 77 -2.74 8.08 5.27
C ALA A 77 -2.48 9.24 6.24
N TYR A 78 -1.49 9.08 7.12
CA TYR A 78 -0.99 10.20 7.90
C TYR A 78 0.01 11.02 7.08
N ARG A 79 -0.10 12.35 7.15
CA ARG A 79 0.80 13.24 6.40
C ARG A 79 2.26 13.02 6.81
N ALA A 80 3.12 12.77 5.84
CA ALA A 80 4.56 12.73 6.08
C ALA A 80 5.11 14.12 6.45
N LEU A 81 5.88 14.17 7.52
CA LEU A 81 6.67 15.34 7.89
C LEU A 81 7.80 15.52 6.88
N ARG A 82 8.07 16.77 6.53
CA ARG A 82 9.10 17.14 5.57
C ARG A 82 10.16 17.99 6.23
N ASP A 83 11.40 17.86 5.78
CA ASP A 83 12.48 18.75 6.16
C ASP A 83 12.37 20.12 5.48
N SER A 84 13.32 21.02 5.76
CA SER A 84 13.33 22.37 5.17
C SER A 84 13.54 22.37 3.65
N MET A 85 13.99 21.26 3.05
CA MET A 85 14.14 21.07 1.61
C MET A 85 12.93 20.37 0.99
N GLY A 86 11.91 20.02 1.78
CA GLY A 86 10.71 19.33 1.32
C GLY A 86 10.84 17.81 1.23
N VAL A 87 11.94 17.21 1.70
CA VAL A 87 12.17 15.76 1.69
C VAL A 87 11.41 15.10 2.84
N SER A 88 10.75 13.98 2.58
CA SER A 88 10.00 13.20 3.59
C SER A 88 10.95 12.61 4.64
N LEU A 89 10.63 12.79 5.92
CA LEU A 89 11.47 12.37 7.05
C LEU A 89 11.15 10.97 7.60
N GLN A 90 10.32 10.17 6.91
CA GLN A 90 9.76 8.90 7.44
C GLN A 90 9.17 9.05 8.85
N ARG A 91 8.58 10.22 9.13
CA ARG A 91 7.85 10.55 10.34
C ARG A 91 6.53 11.17 9.93
N TYR A 92 5.48 10.95 10.70
CA TYR A 92 4.13 11.28 10.26
C TYR A 92 3.40 12.11 11.32
N ASP A 93 2.70 13.14 10.85
CA ASP A 93 1.75 13.88 11.67
C ASP A 93 0.44 13.09 11.79
N LYS A 94 0.31 12.31 12.86
CA LYS A 94 -0.86 11.47 13.12
C LYS A 94 -2.15 12.27 13.42
N ASN A 95 -2.08 13.61 13.49
CA ASN A 95 -3.24 14.48 13.63
C ASN A 95 -3.82 14.93 12.28
N THR A 96 -3.05 14.80 11.20
CA THR A 96 -3.47 15.20 9.85
C THR A 96 -3.67 13.95 8.99
N THR A 97 -4.92 13.73 8.57
CA THR A 97 -5.25 12.68 7.59
C THR A 97 -5.28 13.25 6.20
N GLU A 98 -4.53 12.63 5.32
CA GLU A 98 -4.59 12.83 3.87
C GLU A 98 -5.48 11.74 3.26
N TYR A 99 -6.29 12.15 2.30
CA TYR A 99 -7.21 11.28 1.59
C TYR A 99 -6.79 11.17 0.13
N TYR A 100 -6.91 9.96 -0.42
CA TYR A 100 -6.64 9.70 -1.83
C TYR A 100 -7.76 8.89 -2.46
N ILE A 101 -7.96 9.08 -3.77
CA ILE A 101 -8.83 8.27 -4.63
C ILE A 101 -7.97 7.75 -5.77
N ILE A 102 -7.94 6.44 -5.97
CA ILE A 102 -7.16 5.76 -7.00
C ILE A 102 -8.15 5.01 -7.89
N PRO A 103 -8.33 5.41 -9.17
CA PRO A 103 -9.04 4.61 -10.14
C PRO A 103 -8.28 3.31 -10.44
N VAL A 104 -8.97 2.18 -10.46
CA VAL A 104 -8.37 0.89 -10.77
C VAL A 104 -8.08 0.82 -12.27
N ASN A 105 -6.80 0.73 -12.62
CA ASN A 105 -6.35 0.51 -13.99
C ASN A 105 -5.30 -0.59 -14.03
N ASN A 106 -5.66 -1.72 -14.65
CA ASN A 106 -4.82 -2.92 -14.71
C ASN A 106 -3.92 -3.00 -15.95
N THR A 107 -3.98 -2.01 -16.84
CA THR A 107 -3.24 -1.99 -18.11
C THR A 107 -2.06 -1.03 -18.11
N GLN A 108 -1.89 -0.25 -17.04
CA GLN A 108 -0.85 0.76 -16.93
C GLN A 108 0.52 0.13 -16.60
N GLU A 109 1.57 0.83 -17.00
CA GLU A 109 2.93 0.58 -16.55
C GLU A 109 3.12 1.05 -15.10
N ALA A 110 4.14 0.50 -14.44
CA ALA A 110 4.39 0.77 -13.02
C ALA A 110 4.63 2.26 -12.71
N TRP A 111 5.34 2.97 -13.59
CA TRP A 111 5.61 4.41 -13.43
C TRP A 111 4.36 5.27 -13.65
N GLU A 112 3.42 4.83 -14.51
CA GLU A 112 2.13 5.52 -14.72
C GLU A 112 1.23 5.37 -13.48
N ALA A 113 1.30 4.21 -12.82
CA ALA A 113 0.53 3.93 -11.61
C ALA A 113 0.80 4.90 -10.47
N GLN A 114 2.03 5.43 -10.38
CA GLN A 114 2.40 6.42 -9.35
C GLN A 114 1.58 7.70 -9.47
N GLU A 115 1.25 8.10 -10.70
CA GLU A 115 0.50 9.32 -10.99
C GLU A 115 -1.01 9.08 -11.11
N ASN A 116 -1.45 7.82 -11.19
CA ASN A 116 -2.87 7.44 -11.25
C ASN A 116 -3.56 7.54 -9.88
N LYS A 117 -3.55 8.75 -9.29
CA LYS A 117 -4.22 9.06 -8.04
C LYS A 117 -4.72 10.50 -8.02
N PHE A 118 -5.79 10.73 -7.26
CA PHE A 118 -6.23 12.05 -6.84
C PHE A 118 -5.93 12.23 -5.35
N GLY A 119 -5.26 13.32 -5.00
CA GLY A 119 -4.84 13.64 -3.64
C GLY A 119 -3.41 14.23 -3.64
N ALA A 120 -2.83 14.53 -2.49
CA ALA A 120 -3.39 14.42 -1.14
C ALA A 120 -4.52 15.44 -0.89
N PHE A 121 -5.65 15.00 -0.35
CA PHE A 121 -6.79 15.87 -0.04
C PHE A 121 -7.05 16.03 1.46
N SER A 122 -7.65 17.17 1.81
CA SER A 122 -8.42 17.30 3.05
C SER A 122 -9.71 16.47 2.97
N LYS A 123 -10.37 16.20 4.11
CA LYS A 123 -11.65 15.47 4.11
C LYS A 123 -12.70 16.14 3.21
N LYS A 124 -12.79 17.48 3.25
CA LYS A 124 -13.77 18.24 2.47
C LYS A 124 -13.51 18.13 0.96
N ASP A 125 -12.24 18.28 0.55
CA ASP A 125 -11.87 18.22 -0.87
C ASP A 125 -12.01 16.80 -1.40
N PHE A 126 -11.72 15.80 -0.55
CA PHE A 126 -11.97 14.39 -0.85
C PHE A 126 -13.45 14.12 -1.09
N GLU A 127 -14.34 14.56 -0.20
CA GLU A 127 -15.79 14.36 -0.37
C GLU A 127 -16.31 15.02 -1.66
N ALA A 128 -15.81 16.23 -1.98
CA ALA A 128 -16.14 16.90 -3.23
C ALA A 128 -15.64 16.11 -4.45
N LYS A 129 -14.39 15.65 -4.43
CA LYS A 129 -13.79 14.90 -5.53
C LYS A 129 -14.41 13.52 -5.72
N ARG A 130 -14.72 12.82 -4.62
CA ARG A 130 -15.46 11.54 -4.61
C ARG A 130 -16.77 11.67 -5.38
N LYS A 131 -17.53 12.73 -5.07
CA LYS A 131 -18.80 13.02 -5.73
C LYS A 131 -18.62 13.40 -7.20
N GLU A 132 -17.62 14.23 -7.52
CA GLU A 132 -17.29 14.63 -8.90
C GLU A 132 -16.99 13.41 -9.78
N LEU A 133 -16.24 12.44 -9.25
CA LEU A 133 -15.84 11.23 -9.94
C LEU A 133 -16.94 10.14 -9.94
N GLY A 134 -18.06 10.35 -9.24
CA GLY A 134 -19.14 9.37 -9.15
C GLY A 134 -18.77 8.12 -8.33
N VAL A 135 -17.80 8.22 -7.42
CA VAL A 135 -17.37 7.06 -6.61
C VAL A 135 -18.47 6.67 -5.62
N PRO A 136 -18.93 5.40 -5.62
CA PRO A 136 -20.03 4.93 -4.78
C PRO A 136 -19.83 5.21 -3.28
N ASP A 137 -20.89 5.62 -2.57
CA ASP A 137 -20.84 5.97 -1.14
C ASP A 137 -20.74 4.75 -0.19
N ASP A 138 -21.07 3.56 -0.69
CA ASP A 138 -21.02 2.28 0.04
C ASP A 138 -19.60 1.70 0.17
N ILE A 139 -18.63 2.22 -0.61
CA ILE A 139 -17.22 1.98 -0.36
C ILE A 139 -16.86 2.64 0.98
N THR A 140 -16.68 1.82 2.01
CA THR A 140 -16.38 2.25 3.37
C THR A 140 -14.94 1.92 3.76
N PHE A 141 -14.31 2.82 4.53
CA PHE A 141 -12.96 2.62 5.03
C PHE A 141 -12.90 1.53 6.09
N LYS A 142 -11.96 0.61 5.95
CA LYS A 142 -11.56 -0.39 6.94
C LYS A 142 -10.16 -0.07 7.44
N ARG A 143 -9.97 -0.15 8.77
CA ARG A 143 -8.67 0.11 9.42
C ARG A 143 -7.76 -1.12 9.30
N LEU A 144 -6.46 -0.88 9.15
CA LEU A 144 -5.38 -1.89 8.98
C LEU A 144 -4.66 -2.24 10.30
#